data_AF-A0A3B1B5X6-F1
#
_entry.id   AF-A0A3B1B5X6-F1
#
_cell.length_a   1.000
_cell.length_b   1.000
_cell.length_c   1.000
_cell.angle_alpha   90.00
_cell.angle_beta   90.00
_cell.angle_gamma   90.00
#
_symmetry.space_group_name_H-M   'P 1'
#
loop_
_entity.id
_entity.type
_entity.pdbx_description
1 polymer ?
#
loop_
_entity_poly.entity_id
_entity_poly.type
_entity_poly.pdbx_seq_one_letter_code
_entity_poly.pdbx_strand_id
1 'polypeptide(L)'
;MNINQRLSKNFTLNEFLRSSTAERDEAIAKDQFNPPENIVANLAYLCSTTLQPIRDMLGVPLRITSGYRCPSLNTKIGGSKSSQHMHGQAADVQLPDRFLSHPATRRIRRKISERVLAVTGRPLRSDVNANFQLFAYVCLRINELDIDQVIHEFGNGYGQPAWVHLATSPGNRDKRQILTLGRYLPNRKEKPDLVTALNYGTDYVESAAVA
;
A
#
# COMPACT_ATOMS: atom_id res chain seq x y z
N MET A 1 16.90 -22.38 -0.66
CA MET A 1 16.34 -21.16 -1.25
C MET A 1 17.25 -19.97 -0.92
N ASN A 2 17.56 -19.08 -1.87
CA ASN A 2 18.33 -17.87 -1.59
C ASN A 2 17.38 -16.72 -1.21
N ILE A 3 17.24 -16.42 0.09
CA ILE A 3 16.38 -15.33 0.58
C ILE A 3 16.81 -13.94 0.08
N ASN A 4 18.06 -13.78 -0.36
CA ASN A 4 18.56 -12.51 -0.90
C ASN A 4 18.41 -12.38 -2.42
N GLN A 5 17.72 -13.33 -3.07
CA GLN A 5 17.43 -13.22 -4.50
C GLN A 5 16.58 -11.98 -4.80
N ARG A 6 16.82 -11.36 -5.96
CA ARG A 6 16.04 -10.22 -6.44
C ARG A 6 14.71 -10.70 -7.02
N LEU A 7 13.62 -10.12 -6.53
CA LEU A 7 12.28 -10.26 -7.10
C LEU A 7 12.03 -9.26 -8.24
N SER A 8 12.74 -8.13 -8.22
CA SER A 8 12.84 -7.16 -9.32
C SER A 8 14.10 -6.30 -9.14
N LYS A 9 14.26 -5.23 -9.93
CA LYS A 9 15.43 -4.36 -9.90
C LYS A 9 15.79 -3.87 -8.49
N ASN A 10 14.80 -3.50 -7.68
CA ASN A 10 15.02 -2.86 -6.39
C ASN A 10 14.41 -3.61 -5.17
N PHE A 11 13.90 -4.81 -5.38
CA PHE A 11 13.23 -5.58 -4.34
C PHE A 11 13.84 -6.98 -4.25
N THR A 12 14.14 -7.41 -3.03
CA THR A 12 14.66 -8.74 -2.70
C THR A 12 13.63 -9.56 -1.95
N LEU A 13 13.73 -10.90 -2.02
CA LEU A 13 12.78 -11.77 -1.33
C LEU A 13 12.76 -11.55 0.19
N ASN A 14 13.92 -11.31 0.80
CA ASN A 14 14.05 -11.10 2.25
C ASN A 14 13.16 -9.95 2.76
N GLU A 15 13.01 -8.86 2.00
CA GLU A 15 12.14 -7.73 2.37
C GLU A 15 10.68 -8.13 2.57
N PHE A 16 10.23 -9.21 1.90
CA PHE A 16 8.85 -9.69 1.95
C PHE A 16 8.65 -10.82 2.97
N LEU A 17 9.73 -11.43 3.48
CA LEU A 17 9.63 -12.52 4.46
C LEU A 17 9.81 -12.02 5.90
N ARG A 18 10.47 -10.88 6.10
CA ARG A 18 10.72 -10.28 7.41
C ARG A 18 9.43 -10.11 8.23
N SER A 19 9.47 -10.58 9.47
CA SER A 19 8.40 -10.41 10.45
C SER A 19 8.98 -10.51 11.85
N SER A 20 8.84 -9.46 12.66
CA SER A 20 9.36 -9.48 14.03
C SER A 20 8.64 -10.51 14.92
N THR A 21 7.42 -10.92 14.56
CA THR A 21 6.70 -12.01 15.22
C THR A 21 7.33 -13.36 14.87
N ALA A 22 7.65 -13.59 13.60
CA ALA A 22 8.28 -14.83 13.16
C ALA A 22 9.72 -14.96 13.69
N GLU A 23 10.48 -13.87 13.74
CA GLU A 23 11.83 -13.85 14.33
C GLU A 23 11.85 -14.26 15.81
N ARG A 24 10.71 -14.17 16.51
CA ARG A 24 10.56 -14.52 17.93
C ARG A 24 9.90 -15.87 18.19
N ASP A 25 9.48 -16.58 17.13
CA ASP A 25 8.75 -17.85 17.23
C ASP A 25 9.32 -18.84 16.21
N GLU A 26 10.12 -19.80 16.70
CA GLU A 26 10.87 -20.75 15.86
C GLU A 26 9.96 -21.63 14.98
N ALA A 27 8.78 -22.01 15.50
CA ALA A 27 7.82 -22.80 14.74
C ALA A 27 7.26 -22.01 13.55
N ILE A 28 6.99 -20.71 13.74
CA ILE A 28 6.54 -19.83 12.66
C ILE A 28 7.69 -19.50 11.70
N ALA A 29 8.90 -19.25 12.23
CA ALA A 29 10.08 -18.89 11.44
C ALA A 29 10.40 -19.92 10.35
N LYS A 30 10.26 -21.22 10.69
CA LYS A 30 10.50 -22.34 9.78
C LYS A 30 9.68 -22.22 8.48
N ASP A 31 8.41 -21.87 8.59
CA ASP A 31 7.52 -21.73 7.44
C ASP A 31 7.62 -20.35 6.80
N GLN A 32 7.73 -19.29 7.62
CA GLN A 32 7.75 -17.91 7.15
C GLN A 32 8.98 -17.61 6.28
N PHE A 33 10.15 -18.15 6.64
CA PHE A 33 11.41 -17.91 5.91
C PHE A 33 11.69 -18.96 4.83
N ASN A 34 10.77 -19.92 4.63
CA ASN A 34 10.85 -20.94 3.59
C ASN A 34 9.53 -21.03 2.78
N PRO A 35 9.11 -19.93 2.12
CA PRO A 35 7.90 -19.92 1.30
C PRO A 35 8.00 -20.94 0.14
N PRO A 36 6.87 -21.57 -0.24
CA PRO A 36 6.77 -22.33 -1.47
C PRO A 36 7.10 -21.52 -2.74
N GLU A 37 7.55 -22.18 -3.81
CA GLU A 37 7.98 -21.50 -5.05
C GLU A 37 6.87 -20.67 -5.71
N ASN A 38 5.62 -21.13 -5.66
CA ASN A 38 4.48 -20.38 -6.19
C ASN A 38 4.24 -19.06 -5.43
N ILE A 39 4.54 -19.01 -4.13
CA ILE A 39 4.48 -17.78 -3.33
C ILE A 39 5.58 -16.82 -3.78
N VAL A 40 6.80 -17.33 -3.99
CA VAL A 40 7.93 -16.53 -4.50
C VAL A 40 7.62 -15.98 -5.88
N ALA A 41 7.02 -16.78 -6.77
CA ALA A 41 6.58 -16.33 -8.09
C ALA A 41 5.52 -15.22 -8.01
N ASN A 42 4.53 -15.35 -7.13
CA ASN A 42 3.53 -14.29 -6.91
C ASN A 42 4.15 -13.00 -6.36
N LEU A 43 5.12 -13.10 -5.46
CA LEU A 43 5.85 -11.92 -4.95
C LEU A 43 6.68 -11.26 -6.06
N ALA A 44 7.32 -12.04 -6.92
CA ALA A 44 8.04 -11.53 -8.09
C ALA A 44 7.09 -10.83 -9.09
N TYR A 45 5.89 -11.39 -9.29
CA TYR A 45 4.84 -10.75 -10.08
C TYR A 45 4.43 -9.41 -9.45
N LEU A 46 4.04 -9.38 -8.17
CA LEU A 46 3.73 -8.16 -7.43
C LEU A 46 4.84 -7.10 -7.52
N CYS A 47 6.10 -7.52 -7.40
CA CYS A 47 7.23 -6.62 -7.52
C CYS A 47 7.34 -6.03 -8.93
N SER A 48 7.28 -6.87 -9.96
CA SER A 48 7.54 -6.45 -11.34
C SER A 48 6.39 -5.68 -11.98
N THR A 49 5.13 -6.00 -11.66
CA THR A 49 3.95 -5.37 -12.29
C THR A 49 3.38 -4.22 -11.49
N THR A 50 3.65 -4.14 -10.18
CA THR A 50 3.06 -3.13 -9.30
C THR A 50 4.13 -2.28 -8.60
N LEU A 51 4.94 -2.89 -7.72
CA LEU A 51 5.78 -2.12 -6.79
C LEU A 51 6.97 -1.43 -7.47
N GLN A 52 7.59 -2.09 -8.44
CA GLN A 52 8.73 -1.54 -9.19
C GLN A 52 8.30 -0.35 -10.06
N PRO A 53 7.20 -0.42 -10.84
CA PRO A 53 6.67 0.75 -11.54
C PRO A 53 6.34 1.92 -10.61
N ILE A 54 5.70 1.67 -9.46
CA ILE A 54 5.41 2.73 -8.48
C ILE A 54 6.71 3.35 -7.96
N ARG A 55 7.69 2.54 -7.57
CA ARG A 55 8.99 2.99 -7.07
C ARG A 55 9.72 3.86 -8.09
N ASP A 56 9.78 3.43 -9.36
CA ASP A 56 10.44 4.17 -10.43
C ASP A 56 9.76 5.52 -10.69
N MET A 57 8.43 5.56 -10.64
CA MET A 57 7.65 6.79 -10.83
C MET A 57 7.78 7.79 -9.68
N LEU A 58 7.82 7.30 -8.44
CA LEU A 58 7.97 8.15 -7.25
C LEU A 58 9.43 8.59 -7.04
N GLY A 59 10.40 7.86 -7.59
CA GLY A 59 11.82 8.19 -7.52
C GLY A 59 12.44 8.04 -6.13
N VAL A 60 11.77 7.33 -5.22
CA VAL A 60 12.23 7.06 -3.86
C VAL A 60 12.02 5.60 -3.48
N PRO A 61 12.78 5.05 -2.51
CA PRO A 61 12.54 3.70 -2.02
C PRO A 61 11.12 3.53 -1.45
N LEU A 62 10.53 2.37 -1.72
CA LEU A 62 9.33 1.89 -1.03
C LEU A 62 9.77 0.90 0.04
N ARG A 63 9.42 1.17 1.30
CA ARG A 63 9.73 0.26 2.40
C ARG A 63 8.62 -0.79 2.51
N ILE A 64 8.97 -2.06 2.40
CA ILE A 64 8.06 -3.18 2.68
C ILE A 64 8.04 -3.40 4.19
N THR A 65 6.87 -3.23 4.82
CA THR A 65 6.68 -3.50 6.25
C THR A 65 6.14 -4.90 6.49
N SER A 66 5.43 -5.45 5.52
CA SER A 66 4.94 -6.83 5.55
C SER A 66 4.72 -7.32 4.12
N GLY A 67 5.21 -8.51 3.80
CA GLY A 67 5.01 -9.17 2.49
C GLY A 67 4.24 -10.47 2.65
N TYR A 68 4.88 -11.61 2.37
CA TYR A 68 4.30 -12.92 2.61
C TYR A 68 4.00 -13.14 4.09
N ARG A 69 2.90 -13.83 4.37
CA ARG A 69 2.57 -14.33 5.72
C ARG A 69 2.21 -15.80 5.64
N CYS A 70 3.01 -16.69 6.21
CA CYS A 70 2.60 -18.09 6.33
C CYS A 70 1.31 -18.20 7.17
N PRO A 71 0.53 -19.30 7.03
CA PRO A 71 -0.76 -19.44 7.72
C PRO A 71 -0.69 -19.25 9.25
N SER A 72 0.36 -19.77 9.87
CA SER A 72 0.61 -19.65 11.32
C SER A 72 0.90 -18.21 11.71
N LEU A 73 1.76 -17.51 10.98
CA LEU A 73 2.01 -16.07 11.19
C LEU A 73 0.74 -15.25 11.02
N ASN A 74 0.01 -15.45 9.90
CA ASN A 74 -1.20 -14.69 9.61
C ASN A 74 -2.24 -14.85 10.72
N THR A 75 -2.45 -16.09 11.19
CA THR A 75 -3.35 -16.37 12.32
C THR A 75 -2.86 -15.69 13.61
N LYS A 76 -1.57 -15.80 13.92
CA LYS A 76 -0.98 -15.25 15.15
C LYS A 76 -1.16 -13.73 15.26
N ILE A 77 -1.10 -13.01 14.13
CA ILE A 77 -1.27 -11.56 14.10
C ILE A 77 -2.71 -11.11 13.84
N GLY A 78 -3.67 -12.05 13.83
CA GLY A 78 -5.09 -11.74 13.64
C GLY A 78 -5.47 -11.38 12.20
N GLY A 79 -4.70 -11.82 11.21
CA GLY A 79 -5.00 -11.60 9.80
C GLY A 79 -6.22 -12.38 9.31
N SER A 80 -6.86 -11.89 8.24
CA SER A 80 -7.98 -12.58 7.61
C SER A 80 -7.57 -13.95 7.05
N LYS A 81 -8.45 -14.95 7.16
CA LYS A 81 -8.26 -16.27 6.53
C LYS A 81 -8.16 -16.22 5.00
N SER A 82 -8.67 -15.15 4.39
CA SER A 82 -8.62 -14.90 2.95
C SER A 82 -7.57 -13.84 2.56
N SER A 83 -6.58 -13.59 3.41
CA SER A 83 -5.57 -12.56 3.15
C SER A 83 -4.69 -12.89 1.94
N GLN A 84 -4.54 -11.93 1.02
CA GLN A 84 -3.63 -12.06 -0.13
C GLN A 84 -2.15 -12.13 0.28
N HIS A 85 -1.77 -11.68 1.49
CA HIS A 85 -0.43 -11.90 2.01
C HIS A 85 -0.07 -13.39 2.10
N MET A 86 -1.04 -14.26 2.43
CA MET A 86 -0.82 -15.71 2.50
C MET A 86 -0.53 -16.35 1.14
N HIS A 87 -0.87 -15.65 0.06
CA HIS A 87 -0.65 -16.10 -1.30
C HIS A 87 0.55 -15.43 -1.97
N GLY A 88 1.31 -14.59 -1.26
CA GLY A 88 2.41 -13.81 -1.84
C GLY A 88 1.93 -12.73 -2.82
N GLN A 89 0.67 -12.32 -2.70
CA GLN A 89 -0.01 -11.43 -3.64
C GLN A 89 -0.20 -10.02 -3.08
N ALA A 90 0.29 -9.74 -1.87
CA ALA A 90 0.14 -8.44 -1.25
C ALA A 90 1.38 -8.01 -0.47
N ALA A 91 1.53 -6.69 -0.33
CA ALA A 91 2.51 -6.07 0.52
C ALA A 91 1.94 -4.82 1.20
N ASP A 92 2.33 -4.63 2.46
CA ASP A 92 2.13 -3.39 3.19
C ASP A 92 3.36 -2.52 2.96
N VAL A 93 3.13 -1.30 2.49
CA VAL A 93 4.18 -0.42 1.94
C VAL A 93 4.13 0.95 2.60
N GLN A 94 5.31 1.49 2.89
CA GLN A 94 5.48 2.85 3.38
C GLN A 94 6.36 3.67 2.45
N LEU A 95 6.01 4.94 2.30
CA LEU A 95 6.94 5.96 1.82
C LEU A 95 7.77 6.52 2.99
N PRO A 96 9.03 6.91 2.75
CA PRO A 96 9.81 7.56 3.79
C PRO A 96 9.27 8.98 4.03
N ASP A 97 9.26 9.44 5.28
CA ASP A 97 8.72 10.77 5.65
C ASP A 97 9.37 11.92 4.87
N ARG A 98 10.67 11.78 4.57
CA ARG A 98 11.42 12.73 3.72
C ARG A 98 10.79 12.91 2.34
N PHE A 99 9.93 12.02 1.87
CA PHE A 99 9.18 12.21 0.62
C PHE A 99 8.45 13.56 0.59
N LEU A 100 7.94 14.04 1.73
CA LEU A 100 7.21 15.31 1.83
C LEU A 100 8.11 16.55 1.84
N SER A 101 9.41 16.42 2.08
CA SER A 101 10.33 17.57 2.16
C SER A 101 11.44 17.53 1.12
N HIS A 102 11.75 16.36 0.56
CA HIS A 102 12.87 16.19 -0.36
C HIS A 102 12.66 16.97 -1.67
N PRO A 103 13.65 17.76 -2.15
CA PRO A 103 13.51 18.53 -3.38
C PRO A 103 13.21 17.67 -4.62
N ALA A 104 13.86 16.50 -4.74
CA ALA A 104 13.66 15.59 -5.87
C ALA A 104 12.22 15.09 -6.03
N THR A 105 11.43 15.04 -4.95
CA THR A 105 10.03 14.58 -5.00
C THR A 105 9.04 15.72 -5.25
N ARG A 106 9.49 16.98 -5.25
CA ARG A 106 8.62 18.17 -5.38
C ARG A 106 7.73 18.08 -6.61
N ARG A 107 8.29 17.68 -7.76
CA ARG A 107 7.54 17.61 -9.03
C ARG A 107 6.46 16.54 -8.99
N ILE A 108 6.75 15.35 -8.45
CA ILE A 108 5.77 14.27 -8.38
C ILE A 108 4.68 14.58 -7.34
N ARG A 109 5.03 15.17 -6.19
CA ARG A 109 4.06 15.64 -5.20
C ARG A 109 3.11 16.68 -5.80
N ARG A 110 3.63 17.67 -6.52
CA ARG A 110 2.80 18.67 -7.20
C ARG A 110 1.82 18.02 -8.18
N LYS A 111 2.28 17.09 -9.01
CA LYS A 111 1.41 16.33 -9.94
C LYS A 111 0.32 15.53 -9.22
N ILE A 112 0.64 14.92 -8.08
CA ILE A 112 -0.36 14.21 -7.26
C ILE A 112 -1.39 15.20 -6.75
N SER A 113 -0.97 16.30 -6.11
CA SER A 113 -1.86 17.36 -5.61
C SER A 113 -2.76 17.96 -6.70
N GLU A 114 -2.20 18.28 -7.87
CA GLU A 114 -2.95 18.80 -9.03
C GLU A 114 -4.02 17.81 -9.49
N ARG A 115 -3.70 16.51 -9.58
CA ARG A 115 -4.67 15.47 -9.97
C ARG A 115 -5.72 15.23 -8.89
N VAL A 116 -5.36 15.27 -7.60
CA VAL A 116 -6.34 15.18 -6.51
C VAL A 116 -7.31 16.35 -6.59
N LEU A 117 -6.80 17.58 -6.73
CA LEU A 117 -7.63 18.77 -6.89
C LEU A 117 -8.55 18.65 -8.10
N ALA A 118 -8.06 18.18 -9.25
CA ALA A 118 -8.87 18.01 -10.45
C ALA A 118 -10.00 16.97 -10.28
N VAL A 119 -9.78 15.89 -9.52
CA VAL A 119 -10.78 14.83 -9.31
C VAL A 119 -11.78 15.18 -8.21
N THR A 120 -11.32 15.86 -7.16
CA THR A 120 -12.12 16.11 -5.94
C THR A 120 -12.70 17.51 -5.87
N GLY A 121 -12.16 18.46 -6.66
CA GLY A 121 -12.41 19.89 -6.50
C GLY A 121 -11.78 20.51 -5.25
N ARG A 122 -10.98 19.76 -4.48
CA ARG A 122 -10.45 20.16 -3.17
C ARG A 122 -8.93 19.97 -3.09
N PRO A 123 -8.17 20.92 -2.51
CA PRO A 123 -6.75 20.75 -2.32
C PRO A 123 -6.46 19.68 -1.25
N LEU A 124 -5.29 19.04 -1.34
CA LEU A 124 -4.80 18.19 -0.27
C LEU A 124 -4.51 19.03 0.98
N ARG A 125 -4.91 18.52 2.14
CA ARG A 125 -4.59 19.14 3.43
C ARG A 125 -3.08 19.13 3.66
N SER A 126 -2.60 20.08 4.44
CA SER A 126 -1.18 20.18 4.81
C SER A 126 -0.71 19.08 5.76
N ASP A 127 -1.63 18.42 6.48
CA ASP A 127 -1.36 17.38 7.47
C ASP A 127 -1.31 15.96 6.89
N VAL A 128 -1.54 15.78 5.58
CA VAL A 128 -1.47 14.45 4.96
C VAL A 128 -0.05 13.90 5.01
N ASN A 129 0.09 12.63 5.40
CA ASN A 129 1.40 12.02 5.53
C ASN A 129 1.92 11.45 4.19
N ALA A 130 3.17 10.98 4.18
CA ALA A 130 3.78 10.42 2.98
C ALA A 130 2.99 9.20 2.44
N ASN A 131 2.46 8.36 3.32
CA ASN A 131 1.68 7.19 2.91
C ASN A 131 0.35 7.56 2.26
N PHE A 132 -0.28 8.67 2.65
CA PHE A 132 -1.46 9.16 1.95
C PHE A 132 -1.14 9.62 0.54
N GLN A 133 0.02 10.25 0.31
CA GLN A 133 0.49 10.57 -1.05
C GLN A 133 0.66 9.32 -1.90
N LEU A 134 1.18 8.22 -1.33
CA LEU A 134 1.25 6.92 -2.01
C LEU A 134 -0.14 6.38 -2.33
N PHE A 135 -1.05 6.39 -1.35
CA PHE A 135 -2.43 5.95 -1.50
C PHE A 135 -3.14 6.73 -2.62
N ALA A 136 -3.09 8.06 -2.58
CA ALA A 136 -3.67 8.91 -3.61
C ALA A 136 -3.05 8.67 -4.99
N TYR A 137 -1.72 8.53 -5.08
CA TYR A 137 -1.02 8.22 -6.32
C TYR A 137 -1.53 6.93 -6.97
N VAL A 138 -1.74 5.89 -6.15
CA VAL A 138 -2.22 4.58 -6.59
C VAL A 138 -3.71 4.62 -6.94
N CYS A 139 -4.56 5.24 -6.13
CA CYS A 139 -6.00 5.37 -6.42
C CYS A 139 -6.24 6.07 -7.76
N LEU A 140 -5.51 7.16 -8.03
CA LEU A 140 -5.56 7.88 -9.31
C LEU A 140 -5.12 7.05 -10.52
N ARG A 141 -4.48 5.89 -10.30
CA ARG A 141 -3.92 5.01 -11.33
C ARG A 141 -4.39 3.57 -11.19
N ILE A 142 -5.45 3.31 -10.43
CA ILE A 142 -5.93 1.95 -10.17
C ILE A 142 -6.34 1.20 -11.45
N ASN A 143 -6.71 1.95 -12.51
CA ASN A 143 -7.02 1.40 -13.82
C ASN A 143 -5.80 1.27 -14.75
N GLU A 144 -4.70 1.93 -14.42
CA GLU A 144 -3.44 1.94 -15.20
C GLU A 144 -2.43 0.92 -14.67
N LEU A 145 -2.46 0.65 -13.36
CA LEU A 145 -1.58 -0.27 -12.67
C LEU A 145 -2.22 -1.66 -12.55
N ASP A 146 -1.38 -2.69 -12.46
CA ASP A 146 -1.82 -4.07 -12.22
C ASP A 146 -2.10 -4.26 -10.72
N ILE A 147 -3.25 -3.76 -10.26
CA ILE A 147 -3.67 -3.73 -8.85
C ILE A 147 -5.11 -4.20 -8.73
N ASP A 148 -5.34 -5.14 -7.82
CA ASP A 148 -6.68 -5.62 -7.50
C ASP A 148 -7.29 -4.87 -6.32
N GLN A 149 -6.42 -4.42 -5.40
CA GLN A 149 -6.83 -3.80 -4.16
C GLN A 149 -5.75 -2.86 -3.63
N VAL A 150 -6.18 -1.66 -3.25
CA VAL A 150 -5.40 -0.70 -2.46
C VAL A 150 -6.16 -0.40 -1.18
N ILE A 151 -5.46 -0.41 -0.04
CA ILE A 151 -6.07 -0.13 1.27
C ILE A 151 -5.31 0.96 2.00
N HIS A 152 -6.04 1.98 2.44
CA HIS A 152 -5.58 2.96 3.43
C HIS A 152 -5.69 2.34 4.83
N GLU A 153 -4.58 1.96 5.46
CA GLU A 153 -4.63 1.12 6.66
C GLU A 153 -4.07 1.75 7.95
N PHE A 154 -4.79 1.48 9.05
CA PHE A 154 -4.34 1.55 10.45
C PHE A 154 -3.66 2.86 10.89
N GLY A 155 -4.00 3.97 10.24
CA GLY A 155 -3.54 5.32 10.57
C GLY A 155 -4.23 6.00 11.76
N ASN A 156 -3.78 7.22 12.06
CA ASN A 156 -4.33 8.07 13.13
C ASN A 156 -5.59 8.85 12.71
N GLY A 157 -6.08 8.65 11.49
CA GLY A 157 -7.24 9.33 10.94
C GLY A 157 -7.24 9.27 9.41
N TYR A 158 -8.24 9.90 8.81
CA TYR A 158 -8.28 10.16 7.38
C TYR A 158 -7.09 11.01 6.94
N GLY A 159 -6.43 10.64 5.83
CA GLY A 159 -5.28 11.40 5.32
C GLY A 159 -3.94 11.00 5.94
N GLN A 160 -3.93 10.08 6.92
CA GLN A 160 -2.72 9.70 7.66
C GLN A 160 -2.59 8.18 7.87
N PRO A 161 -2.60 7.35 6.81
CA PRO A 161 -2.45 5.90 6.94
C PRO A 161 -1.09 5.54 7.53
N ALA A 162 -1.05 4.49 8.36
CA ALA A 162 0.20 3.97 8.89
C ALA A 162 1.02 3.26 7.79
N TRP A 163 0.34 2.64 6.82
CA TRP A 163 0.90 2.08 5.59
C TRP A 163 -0.18 1.99 4.52
N VAL A 164 0.22 1.68 3.29
CA VAL A 164 -0.69 1.37 2.19
C VAL A 164 -0.56 -0.11 1.87
N HIS A 165 -1.64 -0.86 1.97
CA HIS A 165 -1.70 -2.23 1.48
C HIS A 165 -1.89 -2.21 -0.04
N LEU A 166 -1.07 -2.96 -0.76
CA LEU A 166 -1.16 -3.13 -2.21
C LEU A 166 -1.21 -4.60 -2.54
N ALA A 167 -2.22 -5.02 -3.29
CA ALA A 167 -2.36 -6.40 -3.72
C ALA A 167 -2.60 -6.54 -5.22
N THR A 168 -2.05 -7.61 -5.78
CA THR A 168 -2.21 -8.02 -7.16
C THR A 168 -2.21 -9.55 -7.27
N SER A 169 -3.07 -10.09 -8.10
CA SER A 169 -3.23 -11.51 -8.36
C SER A 169 -3.05 -11.78 -9.85
N PRO A 170 -2.20 -12.74 -10.25
CA PRO A 170 -2.09 -13.13 -11.64
C PRO A 170 -3.45 -13.55 -12.20
N GLY A 171 -3.92 -12.84 -13.23
CA GLY A 171 -5.12 -13.22 -13.99
C GLY A 171 -6.48 -12.84 -13.39
N ASN A 172 -6.57 -12.05 -12.30
CA ASN A 172 -7.86 -11.62 -11.73
C ASN A 172 -7.91 -10.10 -11.47
N ARG A 173 -8.02 -9.33 -12.55
CA ARG A 173 -8.04 -7.85 -12.51
C ARG A 173 -9.41 -7.24 -12.18
N ASP A 174 -10.44 -8.05 -11.96
CA ASP A 174 -11.82 -7.56 -11.96
C ASP A 174 -12.25 -6.89 -10.64
N LYS A 175 -11.38 -6.88 -9.63
CA LYS A 175 -11.73 -6.33 -8.31
C LYS A 175 -11.50 -4.82 -8.21
N ARG A 176 -10.31 -4.32 -8.62
CA ARG A 176 -9.87 -2.90 -8.55
C ARG A 176 -10.49 -2.11 -7.39
N GLN A 177 -10.31 -2.61 -6.17
CA GLN A 177 -10.98 -2.09 -4.98
C GLN A 177 -10.13 -1.04 -4.30
N ILE A 178 -10.77 0.06 -3.93
CA ILE A 178 -10.24 1.00 -2.95
C ILE A 178 -10.93 0.69 -1.62
N LEU A 179 -10.14 0.46 -0.58
CA LEU A 179 -10.63 0.21 0.77
C LEU A 179 -9.95 1.14 1.77
N THR A 180 -10.59 1.32 2.92
CA THR A 180 -10.00 1.99 4.07
C THR A 180 -10.27 1.17 5.30
N LEU A 181 -9.24 0.93 6.12
CA LEU A 181 -9.34 0.28 7.42
C LEU A 181 -8.78 1.21 8.50
N GLY A 182 -9.52 1.37 9.60
CA GLY A 182 -9.08 2.23 10.69
C GLY A 182 -10.08 2.30 11.83
N ARG A 183 -9.60 2.46 13.07
CA ARG A 183 -10.46 2.54 14.26
C ARG A 183 -11.37 3.78 14.27
N TYR A 184 -11.02 4.80 13.48
CA TYR A 184 -11.78 6.03 13.31
C TYR A 184 -13.00 5.86 12.38
N LEU A 185 -13.15 4.71 11.70
CA LEU A 185 -14.33 4.39 10.90
C LEU A 185 -15.41 3.72 11.76
N PRO A 186 -16.70 4.02 11.55
CA PRO A 186 -17.81 3.40 12.31
C PRO A 186 -17.75 1.87 12.33
N ASN A 187 -17.48 1.25 11.17
CA ASN A 187 -17.39 -0.22 11.03
C ASN A 187 -15.95 -0.73 10.91
N ARG A 188 -14.96 0.12 11.24
CA ARG A 188 -13.52 -0.14 11.05
C ARG A 188 -13.07 -0.43 9.61
N LYS A 189 -14.00 -0.45 8.66
CA LYS A 189 -13.79 -0.75 7.24
C LYS A 189 -14.79 0.02 6.38
N GLU A 190 -14.31 0.52 5.25
CA GLU A 190 -15.13 1.14 4.21
C GLU A 190 -14.61 0.73 2.82
N LYS A 191 -15.50 0.72 1.82
CA LYS A 191 -15.16 0.58 0.39
C LYS A 191 -15.60 1.85 -0.35
N PRO A 192 -14.82 2.93 -0.28
CA PRO A 192 -15.15 4.18 -0.96
C PRO A 192 -14.97 4.06 -2.48
N ASP A 193 -15.64 4.95 -3.21
CA ASP A 193 -15.25 5.26 -4.59
C ASP A 193 -13.95 6.10 -4.63
N LEU A 194 -13.46 6.40 -5.84
CA LEU A 194 -12.24 7.18 -6.02
C LEU A 194 -12.33 8.57 -5.37
N VAL A 195 -13.46 9.28 -5.52
CA VAL A 195 -13.58 10.66 -5.06
C VAL A 195 -13.61 10.70 -3.54
N THR A 196 -14.42 9.84 -2.91
CA THR A 196 -14.52 9.67 -1.46
C THR A 196 -13.17 9.28 -0.86
N ALA A 197 -12.46 8.33 -1.48
CA ALA A 197 -11.15 7.90 -1.02
C ALA A 197 -10.10 9.03 -1.02
N LEU A 198 -10.09 9.86 -2.07
CA LEU A 198 -9.19 11.01 -2.15
C LEU A 198 -9.59 12.11 -1.16
N ASN A 199 -10.89 12.31 -0.94
CA ASN A 199 -11.40 13.32 -0.01
C ASN A 199 -10.98 13.11 1.45
N TYR A 200 -10.57 11.90 1.83
CA TYR A 200 -10.00 11.64 3.15
C TYR A 200 -8.77 12.51 3.48
N GLY A 201 -8.02 12.95 2.46
CA GLY A 201 -6.87 13.83 2.63
C GLY A 201 -7.06 15.23 2.06
N THR A 202 -8.29 15.66 1.76
CA THR A 202 -8.55 17.02 1.27
C THR A 202 -9.24 17.88 2.30
N ASP A 203 -9.16 19.21 2.14
CA ASP A 203 -9.90 20.14 2.99
C ASP A 203 -11.41 20.07 2.69
N TYR A 204 -12.23 20.36 3.70
CA TYR A 204 -13.60 20.76 3.43
C TYR A 204 -13.54 22.19 2.89
N VAL A 205 -13.92 22.38 1.63
CA VAL A 205 -14.27 23.71 1.16
C VAL A 205 -15.62 24.00 1.82
N GLU A 206 -15.65 24.88 2.84
CA GLU A 206 -16.89 25.61 3.11
C GLU A 206 -17.28 26.22 1.76
N SER A 207 -18.40 25.79 1.21
CA SER A 207 -18.99 26.49 0.07
C SER A 207 -18.99 27.95 0.45
N ALA A 208 -18.24 28.78 -0.26
CA ALA A 208 -18.31 30.22 -0.09
C ALA A 208 -19.79 30.55 -0.06
N ALA A 209 -20.28 30.98 1.12
CA ALA A 209 -21.61 31.51 1.23
C ALA A 209 -21.68 32.59 0.16
N VAL A 210 -22.56 32.36 -0.81
CA VAL A 210 -22.92 33.36 -1.80
C VAL A 210 -23.49 34.51 -0.97
N ALA A 211 -22.66 35.52 -0.74
CA ALA A 211 -23.07 36.81 -0.21
C ALA A 211 -23.67 37.63 -1.34
#